data_AF-A0A1D2AGD1-F1
#
_entry.id   AF-A0A1D2AGD1-F1
#
_cell.length_a   1.000
_cell.length_b   1.000
_cell.length_c   1.000
_cell.angle_alpha   90.00
_cell.angle_beta   90.00
_cell.angle_gamma   90.00
#
_symmetry.space_group_name_H-M   'P 1'
#
loop_
_entity.id
_entity.type
_entity.pdbx_description
1 polymer ?
#
loop_
_entity_poly.entity_id
_entity_poly.type
_entity_poly.pdbx_seq_one_letter_code
_entity_poly.pdbx_strand_id
1 'polypeptide(L)'
;MLAEAGTTALIARGGEAVPQCIPHLIVPLKAALSSDRPRTVLRALSTLRALALSSPAAGVALLGYHRHLLPVLDRYMHHARCPGASIAGSGHEMQDAVWQTLGTLDATAGRDALRSIQYFIPVYHRI
;
A
#
# COMPACT_ATOMS: atom_id res chain seq x y z
N MET A 1 6.08 9.60 -18.51
CA MET A 1 4.73 10.01 -18.01
C MET A 1 3.57 9.24 -18.66
N LEU A 2 3.75 8.49 -19.75
CA LEU A 2 2.66 7.69 -20.35
C LEU A 2 2.31 6.40 -19.58
N ALA A 3 3.30 5.73 -18.98
CA ALA A 3 3.06 4.46 -18.27
C ALA A 3 2.12 4.62 -17.06
N GLU A 4 2.28 5.71 -16.30
CA GLU A 4 1.52 5.96 -15.06
C GLU A 4 0.05 6.31 -15.36
N ALA A 5 -0.18 7.12 -16.39
CA ALA A 5 -1.53 7.43 -16.87
C ALA A 5 -2.22 6.20 -17.48
N GLY A 6 -1.48 5.37 -18.22
CA GLY A 6 -1.97 4.11 -18.77
C GLY A 6 -2.38 3.11 -17.70
N THR A 7 -1.55 2.92 -16.66
CA THR A 7 -1.89 2.06 -15.52
C THR A 7 -3.12 2.57 -14.76
N THR A 8 -3.24 3.89 -14.56
CA THR A 8 -4.38 4.46 -13.84
C THR A 8 -5.68 4.30 -14.64
N ALA A 9 -5.63 4.48 -15.97
CA ALA A 9 -6.78 4.30 -16.85
C ALA A 9 -7.22 2.83 -16.98
N LEU A 10 -6.28 1.89 -16.98
CA LEU A 10 -6.58 0.45 -16.99
C LEU A 10 -7.18 -0.03 -15.66
N ILE A 11 -6.72 0.51 -14.53
CA ILE A 11 -7.31 0.22 -13.21
C ILE A 11 -8.73 0.80 -13.14
N ALA A 12 -8.96 2.01 -13.63
CA ALA A 12 -10.28 2.64 -13.64
C ALA A 12 -11.30 1.93 -14.54
N ARG A 13 -10.86 1.26 -15.61
CA ARG A 13 -11.72 0.50 -16.54
C ARG A 13 -11.69 -1.02 -16.32
N GLY A 14 -10.90 -1.50 -15.36
CA GLY A 14 -10.51 -2.90 -15.24
C GLY A 14 -11.55 -3.84 -14.64
N GLY A 15 -12.57 -3.31 -13.94
CA GLY A 15 -13.71 -4.10 -13.41
C GLY A 15 -13.31 -5.46 -12.83
N GLU A 16 -13.83 -6.55 -13.42
CA GLU A 16 -13.61 -7.95 -13.01
C GLU A 16 -12.23 -8.53 -13.33
N ALA A 17 -11.41 -7.91 -14.19
CA ALA A 17 -10.08 -8.40 -14.55
C ALA A 17 -8.98 -7.95 -13.57
N VAL A 18 -9.25 -6.94 -12.73
CA VAL A 18 -8.31 -6.42 -11.73
C VAL A 18 -7.72 -7.52 -10.84
N PRO A 19 -8.50 -8.44 -10.22
CA PRO A 19 -7.95 -9.47 -9.35
C PRO A 19 -7.00 -10.45 -10.07
N GLN A 20 -7.19 -10.70 -11.37
CA GLN A 20 -6.30 -11.58 -12.15
C GLN A 20 -4.92 -10.96 -12.40
N CYS A 21 -4.84 -9.63 -12.40
CA CYS A 21 -3.60 -8.88 -12.59
C CYS A 21 -2.85 -8.63 -11.26
N ILE A 22 -3.50 -8.80 -10.10
CA ILE A 22 -2.88 -8.58 -8.78
C ILE A 22 -1.56 -9.35 -8.60
N PRO A 23 -1.47 -10.67 -8.85
CA PRO A 23 -0.21 -11.41 -8.63
C PRO A 23 0.97 -10.80 -9.40
N HIS A 24 0.72 -10.34 -10.63
CA HIS A 24 1.71 -9.71 -11.49
C HIS A 24 2.09 -8.29 -11.03
N LEU A 25 1.19 -7.57 -10.36
CA LEU A 25 1.43 -6.24 -9.81
C LEU A 25 2.10 -6.26 -8.43
N ILE A 26 1.90 -7.34 -7.65
CA ILE A 26 2.49 -7.47 -6.31
C ILE A 26 4.03 -7.53 -6.37
N VAL A 27 4.61 -8.23 -7.34
CA VAL A 27 6.07 -8.33 -7.51
C VAL A 27 6.73 -6.95 -7.73
N PRO A 28 6.32 -6.14 -8.73
CA PRO A 28 6.89 -4.81 -8.93
C PRO A 28 6.50 -3.84 -7.80
N LEU A 29 5.31 -3.96 -7.20
CA LEU A 29 4.95 -3.15 -6.02
C LEU A 29 5.86 -3.45 -4.83
N LYS A 30 6.14 -4.72 -4.53
CA LYS A 30 7.08 -5.10 -3.47
C LYS A 30 8.48 -4.55 -3.74
N ALA A 31 8.96 -4.62 -4.98
CA ALA A 31 10.24 -4.04 -5.36
C ALA A 31 10.26 -2.51 -5.19
N ALA A 32 9.18 -1.82 -5.57
CA ALA A 32 9.03 -0.37 -5.41
C ALA A 32 8.93 0.05 -3.94
N LEU A 33 8.21 -0.71 -3.12
CA LEU A 33 8.08 -0.51 -1.67
C LEU A 33 9.38 -0.85 -0.92
N SER A 34 10.24 -1.72 -1.47
CA SER A 34 11.54 -2.03 -0.89
C SER A 34 12.64 -1.04 -1.30
N SER A 35 12.30 -0.05 -2.13
CA SER A 35 13.23 0.97 -2.61
C SER A 35 13.60 1.95 -1.49
N ASP A 36 14.85 2.40 -1.51
CA ASP A 36 15.37 3.42 -0.58
C ASP A 36 14.82 4.83 -0.85
N ARG A 37 14.22 5.04 -2.04
CA ARG A 37 13.71 6.35 -2.45
C ARG A 37 12.29 6.60 -1.91
N PRO A 38 12.09 7.60 -1.03
CA PRO A 38 10.79 7.83 -0.41
C PRO A 38 9.70 8.21 -1.41
N ARG A 39 10.04 8.95 -2.47
CA ARG A 39 9.11 9.31 -3.56
C ARG A 39 8.58 8.10 -4.32
N THR A 40 9.39 7.06 -4.51
CA THR A 40 8.98 5.84 -5.21
C THR A 40 8.01 5.03 -4.35
N VAL A 41 8.29 4.94 -3.05
CA VAL A 41 7.43 4.26 -2.07
C VAL A 41 6.07 4.96 -1.96
N LEU A 42 6.04 6.30 -1.84
CA LEU A 42 4.80 7.09 -1.81
C LEU A 42 3.93 6.88 -3.06
N ARG A 43 4.56 6.81 -4.24
CA ARG A 43 3.85 6.49 -5.49
C ARG A 43 3.30 5.07 -5.47
N ALA A 44 4.09 4.08 -5.05
CA ALA A 44 3.67 2.70 -4.93
C ALA A 44 2.47 2.54 -3.97
N LEU A 45 2.50 3.21 -2.82
CA LEU A 45 1.40 3.26 -1.86
C LEU A 45 0.13 3.90 -2.46
N SER A 46 0.28 5.00 -3.20
CA SER A 46 -0.85 5.66 -3.85
C SER A 46 -1.47 4.80 -4.95
N THR A 47 -0.65 4.11 -5.75
CA THR A 47 -1.16 3.13 -6.72
C THR A 47 -1.86 1.95 -6.04
N LEU A 48 -1.36 1.50 -4.90
CA LEU A 48 -1.96 0.40 -4.14
C LEU A 48 -3.33 0.81 -3.56
N ARG A 49 -3.45 2.02 -3.02
CA ARG A 49 -4.75 2.58 -2.60
C ARG A 49 -5.73 2.71 -3.75
N ALA A 50 -5.29 3.27 -4.88
CA ALA A 50 -6.14 3.41 -6.06
C ALA A 50 -6.62 2.04 -6.55
N LEU A 51 -5.76 1.02 -6.50
CA LEU A 51 -6.13 -0.36 -6.82
C LEU A 51 -7.14 -0.94 -5.84
N ALA A 52 -6.94 -0.75 -4.53
CA ALA A 52 -7.86 -1.23 -3.50
C ALA A 52 -9.24 -0.55 -3.62
N LEU A 53 -9.28 0.76 -3.90
CA LEU A 53 -10.50 1.53 -4.12
C LEU A 53 -11.19 1.22 -5.45
N SER A 54 -10.48 0.64 -6.42
CA SER A 54 -11.04 0.34 -7.74
C SER A 54 -12.11 -0.75 -7.72
N SER A 55 -11.98 -1.72 -6.81
CA SER A 55 -12.93 -2.84 -6.70
C SER A 55 -12.86 -3.50 -5.32
N PRO A 56 -14.01 -3.82 -4.68
CA PRO A 56 -14.03 -4.56 -3.42
C PRO A 56 -13.43 -5.97 -3.56
N ALA A 57 -13.54 -6.60 -4.74
CA ALA A 57 -12.89 -7.88 -5.02
C ALA A 57 -11.36 -7.77 -5.05
N ALA A 58 -10.82 -6.61 -5.42
CA ALA A 58 -9.38 -6.36 -5.37
C ALA A 58 -8.88 -6.28 -3.92
N GLY A 59 -9.63 -5.64 -3.02
CA GLY A 59 -9.31 -5.60 -1.58
C GLY A 59 -9.21 -7.00 -0.96
N VAL A 60 -10.19 -7.87 -1.23
CA VAL A 60 -10.18 -9.26 -0.74
C VAL A 60 -9.02 -10.07 -1.35
N ALA A 61 -8.68 -9.86 -2.62
CA ALA A 61 -7.54 -10.52 -3.24
C ALA A 61 -6.19 -10.02 -2.67
N LEU A 62 -6.07 -8.72 -2.35
CA LEU A 62 -4.88 -8.13 -1.72
C LEU A 62 -4.62 -8.70 -0.31
N LEU A 63 -5.66 -9.11 0.39
CA LEU A 63 -5.57 -9.79 1.70
C LEU A 63 -4.63 -11.01 1.66
N GLY A 64 -4.66 -11.78 0.56
CA GLY A 64 -3.75 -12.93 0.36
C GLY A 64 -2.27 -12.54 0.23
N TYR A 65 -1.99 -11.29 -0.13
CA TYR A 65 -0.66 -10.72 -0.34
C TYR A 65 -0.20 -9.77 0.77
N HIS A 66 -1.05 -9.49 1.77
CA HIS A 66 -0.69 -8.70 2.95
C HIS A 66 0.61 -9.19 3.61
N ARG A 67 0.82 -10.51 3.67
CA ARG A 67 2.07 -11.12 4.18
C ARG A 67 3.36 -10.68 3.46
N HIS A 68 3.26 -10.26 2.20
CA HIS A 68 4.42 -9.83 1.41
C HIS A 68 4.61 -8.32 1.41
N LEU A 69 3.52 -7.57 1.59
CA LEU A 69 3.49 -6.11 1.50
C LEU A 69 3.64 -5.46 2.88
N LEU A 70 2.85 -5.89 3.86
CA LEU A 70 2.80 -5.29 5.20
C LEU A 70 4.13 -5.28 5.95
N PRO A 71 4.98 -6.34 5.92
CA PRO A 71 6.29 -6.29 6.58
C PRO A 71 7.21 -5.21 6.01
N VAL A 72 7.04 -4.89 4.71
CA VAL A 72 7.80 -3.82 4.07
C VAL A 72 7.27 -2.45 4.51
N LEU A 73 6.00 -2.33 4.90
CA LEU A 73 5.44 -1.08 5.43
C LEU A 73 5.79 -0.85 6.89
N ASP A 74 5.90 -1.93 7.68
CA ASP A 74 6.27 -1.91 9.09
C ASP A 74 7.63 -1.21 9.31
N ARG A 75 8.60 -1.44 8.42
CA ARG A 75 9.89 -0.74 8.49
C ARG A 75 9.73 0.78 8.40
N TYR A 76 8.79 1.31 7.62
CA TYR A 76 8.59 2.75 7.46
C TYR A 76 7.85 3.34 8.66
N MET A 77 7.00 2.54 9.32
CA MET A 77 6.41 2.88 10.60
C MET A 77 7.49 3.02 11.69
N HIS A 78 8.50 2.15 11.69
CA HIS A 78 9.61 2.19 12.63
C HIS A 78 10.74 3.18 12.26
N HIS A 79 11.03 3.38 10.97
CA HIS A 79 12.10 4.26 10.47
C HIS A 79 11.80 5.76 10.55
N ALA A 80 10.59 6.18 10.93
CA ALA A 80 10.30 7.60 11.23
C ALA A 80 11.20 8.18 12.36
N ARG A 81 12.00 7.33 13.02
CA ARG A 81 12.93 7.69 14.09
C ARG A 81 14.40 7.52 13.70
N CYS A 82 14.81 7.81 12.45
CA CYS A 82 16.22 8.06 12.14
C CYS A 82 16.57 9.53 12.46
N PRO A 83 17.25 9.82 13.59
CA PRO A 83 17.62 11.19 13.96
C PRO A 83 18.86 11.58 13.16
N GLY A 84 18.69 12.37 12.10
CA GLY A 84 19.83 12.84 11.29
C GLY A 84 19.48 13.26 9.86
N ALA A 85 18.30 12.88 9.36
CA ALA A 85 17.80 13.45 8.11
C ALA A 85 17.21 14.84 8.41
N SER A 86 18.07 15.86 8.37
CA SER A 86 17.68 17.27 8.37
C SER A 86 16.78 17.57 7.17
N ILE A 87 15.47 17.35 7.31
CA ILE A 87 14.45 18.20 6.71
C ILE A 87 13.16 18.06 7.55
N ALA A 88 12.72 19.19 8.08
CA ALA A 88 11.41 19.33 8.70
C ALA A 88 10.31 18.88 7.72
N GLY A 89 9.53 17.84 8.06
CA GLY A 89 8.25 17.54 7.41
C GLY A 89 8.09 16.16 6.76
N SER A 90 9.12 15.57 6.15
CA SER A 90 8.93 14.43 5.23
C SER A 90 8.75 13.05 5.87
N GLY A 91 9.14 12.87 7.13
CA GLY A 91 8.98 11.59 7.84
C GLY A 91 7.52 11.29 8.22
N HIS A 92 6.77 12.35 8.56
CA HIS A 92 5.36 12.25 8.92
C HIS A 92 4.49 11.93 7.70
N GLU A 93 4.78 12.56 6.55
CA GLU A 93 4.05 12.32 5.29
C GLU A 93 4.12 10.86 4.82
N MET A 94 5.27 10.19 5.01
CA MET A 94 5.40 8.77 4.70
C MET A 94 4.54 7.92 5.63
N GLN A 95 4.59 8.21 6.93
CA GLN A 95 3.83 7.47 7.94
C GLN A 95 2.33 7.66 7.72
N ASP A 96 1.88 8.90 7.47
CA ASP A 96 0.50 9.24 7.12
C ASP A 96 0.03 8.54 5.84
N ALA A 97 0.89 8.47 4.82
CA ALA A 97 0.57 7.76 3.58
C ALA A 97 0.40 6.25 3.82
N VAL A 98 1.25 5.66 4.67
CA VAL A 98 1.12 4.25 5.09
C VAL A 98 -0.19 4.06 5.87
N TRP A 99 -0.49 4.91 6.84
CA TRP A 99 -1.73 4.88 7.62
C TRP A 99 -2.98 4.98 6.74
N GLN A 100 -3.03 5.94 5.81
CA GLN A 100 -4.13 6.06 4.85
C GLN A 100 -4.27 4.81 3.98
N THR A 101 -3.13 4.19 3.60
CA THR A 101 -3.14 2.97 2.80
C THR A 101 -3.71 1.79 3.57
N LEU A 102 -3.29 1.60 4.83
CA LEU A 102 -3.81 0.56 5.70
C LEU A 102 -5.31 0.73 5.96
N GLY A 103 -5.78 1.96 6.21
CA GLY A 103 -7.22 2.25 6.36
C GLY A 103 -8.03 1.95 5.11
N THR A 104 -7.48 2.25 3.93
CA THR A 104 -8.12 1.91 2.65
C THR A 104 -8.20 0.39 2.44
N LEU A 105 -7.15 -0.34 2.81
CA LEU A 105 -7.13 -1.79 2.76
C LEU A 105 -8.14 -2.42 3.74
N ASP A 106 -8.22 -1.92 4.98
CA ASP A 106 -9.22 -2.39 5.95
C ASP A 106 -10.65 -2.16 5.44
N ALA A 107 -10.92 -0.96 4.90
CA ALA A 107 -12.22 -0.60 4.37
C ALA A 107 -12.64 -1.46 3.15
N THR A 108 -11.68 -1.91 2.34
CA THR A 108 -11.94 -2.65 1.09
C THR A 108 -11.90 -4.16 1.26
N ALA A 109 -11.07 -4.68 2.17
CA ALA A 109 -10.86 -6.11 2.37
C ALA A 109 -11.77 -6.74 3.43
N GLY A 110 -12.59 -5.95 4.14
CA GLY A 110 -13.68 -6.45 4.99
C GLY A 110 -13.22 -7.00 6.34
N ARG A 111 -14.01 -7.92 6.92
CA ARG A 111 -13.93 -8.29 8.35
C ARG A 111 -12.61 -8.96 8.77
N ASP A 112 -11.92 -9.64 7.84
CA ASP A 112 -10.64 -10.32 8.11
C ASP A 112 -9.41 -9.42 7.88
N ALA A 113 -9.60 -8.22 7.32
CA ALA A 113 -8.53 -7.29 7.02
C ALA A 113 -7.82 -6.80 8.29
N LEU A 114 -8.57 -6.32 9.28
CA LEU A 114 -8.05 -5.85 10.56
C LEU A 114 -7.18 -6.91 11.24
N ARG A 115 -7.64 -8.18 11.30
CA ARG A 115 -6.89 -9.28 11.92
C ARG A 115 -5.57 -9.52 11.18
N SER A 116 -5.60 -9.54 9.85
CA SER A 116 -4.40 -9.70 9.05
C SER A 116 -3.44 -8.53 9.23
N ILE A 117 -3.93 -7.29 9.30
CA ILE A 117 -3.09 -6.11 9.44
C ILE A 117 -2.44 -6.08 10.83
N GLN A 118 -3.22 -6.31 11.90
CA GLN A 118 -2.71 -6.36 13.27
C GLN A 118 -1.66 -7.46 13.49
N TYR A 119 -1.75 -8.56 12.76
CA TYR A 119 -0.76 -9.63 12.83
C TYR A 119 0.63 -9.18 12.35
N PHE A 120 0.70 -8.34 11.31
CA PHE A 120 1.97 -7.88 10.73
C PHE A 120 2.43 -6.51 11.23
N ILE A 121 1.48 -5.64 11.58
CA ILE A 121 1.74 -4.28 12.09
C ILE A 121 0.93 -4.14 13.39
N PRO A 122 1.50 -4.56 14.54
CA PRO A 122 0.78 -4.53 15.81
C PRO A 122 0.48 -3.10 16.29
N VAL A 123 1.17 -2.10 15.74
CA VAL A 123 0.96 -0.67 16.01
C VAL A 123 -0.35 -0.16 15.38
N TYR A 124 -0.88 -0.85 14.36
CA TYR A 124 -2.09 -0.43 13.67
C TYR A 124 -3.33 -0.64 14.55
N HIS A 125 -4.02 0.46 14.86
CA HIS A 125 -5.34 0.43 15.50
C HIS A 125 -6.34 1.16 14.61
N ARG A 126 -7.53 0.57 14.46
CA ARG A 126 -8.67 1.24 13.85
C ARG A 126 -9.19 2.25 14.87
N ILE A 127 -9.03 3.53 14.55
CA ILE A 127 -9.55 4.66 15.33
C ILE A 127 -11.04 4.83 15.05
#